data_AF-A0A4U5R2J5-F1
#
_entry.id   AF-A0A4U5R2J5-F1
#
_cell.length_a   1.000
_cell.length_b   1.000
_cell.length_c   1.000
_cell.angle_alpha   90.00
_cell.angle_beta   90.00
_cell.angle_gamma   90.00
#
_symmetry.space_group_name_H-M   'P 1'
#
loop_
_entity.id
_entity.type
_entity.pdbx_description
1 polymer ?
#
loop_
_entity_poly.entity_id
_entity_poly.type
_entity_poly.pdbx_seq_one_letter_code
_entity_poly.pdbx_strand_id
1 'polypeptide(L)'
;MSCYRLQNILTALPACIKITYNPQPCYLTFTSPTSNNSRVLCCGYSSKNQVKKMEAGHHDLSKVTVVGDPQLLQRRIDAVRLAGPAKLQVIADFDGTLTNYFVNGRRGQSSHGILKQGNAEYDDKRQALYEYYHPLEFSPTIPVEEKTKLMEEWWGKTHNLLIEGGLTYDAIKESVTSSAIAFRDGVVELFEFLEERDIPVLIFSAGLADIIEEVLRQKVHRSFKNVKIVSNRMVFDNDGRLISFKGKLIHSLNKNEHALEMAAPVHEHFGDGDGPINDNASVRKRTNVLLLGDHLGDLGMSDGLDYETRISAGFLNDNIENNLSNYRKAFDVVYLNDAPMWGVVKLVSQMCSTDKMSGNDKSSGITGGAGAAKAPGSGSTGSVSGFDSGATKDGTMKAPGQDVRISMEGFEKNPAGYFRDLQKK
;
A
#
# COMPACT_ATOMS: atom_id res chain seq x y z
N MET A 1 0.26 54.83 51.75
CA MET A 1 -1.00 55.48 51.31
C MET A 1 -1.97 54.39 50.85
N SER A 2 -3.16 54.42 51.47
CA SER A 2 -4.45 53.76 51.23
C SER A 2 -4.67 52.65 50.17
N CYS A 3 -5.48 51.69 50.61
CA CYS A 3 -6.32 50.70 49.91
C CYS A 3 -7.29 51.25 48.84
N TYR A 4 -7.94 50.26 48.17
CA TYR A 4 -9.16 50.25 47.34
C TYR A 4 -8.90 50.44 45.83
N ARG A 5 -9.54 49.74 44.87
CA ARG A 5 -10.80 48.99 44.86
C ARG A 5 -10.83 48.11 43.58
N LEU A 6 -11.13 46.82 43.71
CA LEU A 6 -11.50 45.93 42.61
C LEU A 6 -12.99 45.64 42.76
N GLN A 7 -13.81 46.06 41.79
CA GLN A 7 -15.20 45.59 41.69
C GLN A 7 -15.70 45.67 40.22
N ASN A 8 -15.93 44.48 39.66
CA ASN A 8 -17.02 44.04 38.78
C ASN A 8 -17.53 44.96 37.66
N ILE A 9 -17.40 44.48 36.41
CA ILE A 9 -18.51 44.42 35.44
C ILE A 9 -18.47 43.06 34.74
N LEU A 10 -19.62 42.37 34.76
CA LEU A 10 -19.87 41.03 34.26
C LEU A 10 -21.15 41.10 33.42
N THR A 11 -21.07 40.83 32.11
CA THR A 11 -22.18 40.44 31.23
C THR A 11 -21.54 39.74 30.02
N ALA A 12 -21.55 38.40 29.92
CA ALA A 12 -22.64 37.48 29.57
C ALA A 12 -22.31 36.81 28.21
N LEU A 13 -21.83 35.56 28.26
CA LEU A 13 -21.66 34.63 27.13
C LEU A 13 -22.65 33.46 27.33
N PRO A 14 -23.30 32.93 26.28
CA PRO A 14 -24.30 31.87 26.45
C PRO A 14 -23.70 30.46 26.55
N ALA A 15 -24.05 29.82 27.67
CA ALA A 15 -24.36 28.42 27.95
C ALA A 15 -23.66 27.29 27.14
N CYS A 16 -22.74 26.63 27.83
CA CYS A 16 -22.23 25.29 27.56
C CYS A 16 -23.18 24.22 28.16
N ILE A 17 -23.49 23.17 27.40
CA ILE A 17 -24.24 21.99 27.85
C ILE A 17 -23.30 21.12 28.72
N LYS A 18 -23.66 20.90 29.99
CA LYS A 18 -22.97 19.99 30.91
C LYS A 18 -23.50 18.56 30.72
N ILE A 19 -22.63 17.63 30.33
CA ILE A 19 -22.82 16.19 30.55
C ILE A 19 -21.83 15.78 31.64
N THR A 20 -22.36 15.40 32.79
CA THR A 20 -21.62 14.84 33.93
C THR A 20 -21.15 13.42 33.63
N TYR A 21 -19.84 13.20 33.60
CA TYR A 21 -19.23 11.87 33.61
C TYR A 21 -18.63 11.61 34.99
N ASN A 22 -18.97 10.47 35.59
CA ASN A 22 -18.60 10.08 36.95
C ASN A 22 -17.54 8.96 36.86
N PRO A 23 -16.24 9.23 37.12
CA PRO A 23 -15.23 8.18 37.08
C PRO A 23 -15.13 7.48 38.45
N GLN A 24 -15.44 6.19 38.50
CA GLN A 24 -15.05 5.34 39.63
C GLN A 24 -13.63 4.78 39.41
N PRO A 25 -12.74 4.83 40.42
CA PRO A 25 -11.41 4.24 40.33
C PRO A 25 -11.46 2.73 40.62
N CYS A 26 -11.17 1.90 39.60
CA CYS A 26 -10.87 0.49 39.82
C CYS A 26 -9.37 0.34 40.12
N TYR A 27 -9.05 0.01 41.37
CA TYR A 27 -7.73 -0.47 41.77
C TYR A 27 -7.52 -1.88 41.22
N LEU A 28 -6.50 -2.08 40.39
CA LEU A 28 -5.97 -3.41 40.07
C LEU A 28 -4.57 -3.53 40.64
N THR A 29 -4.46 -4.36 41.65
CA THR A 29 -3.22 -4.78 42.30
C THR A 29 -2.42 -5.68 41.36
N PHE A 30 -1.17 -5.30 41.11
CA PHE A 30 -0.19 -6.18 40.48
C PHE A 30 0.19 -7.30 41.44
N THR A 31 -0.07 -8.54 41.05
CA THR A 31 0.57 -9.72 41.65
C THR A 31 1.24 -10.51 40.55
N SER A 32 2.56 -10.67 40.66
CA SER A 32 3.38 -11.48 39.75
C SER A 32 3.10 -12.96 39.96
N PRO A 33 3.02 -13.80 38.91
CA PRO A 33 3.19 -15.23 39.06
C PRO A 33 4.56 -15.69 38.57
N THR A 34 5.23 -16.40 39.47
CA THR A 34 6.38 -17.26 39.25
C THR A 34 6.09 -18.39 38.25
N SER A 35 7.07 -18.69 37.40
CA SER A 35 7.46 -19.99 36.86
C SER A 35 6.47 -21.16 37.06
N ASN A 36 5.92 -21.69 35.96
CA ASN A 36 5.85 -23.14 35.76
C ASN A 36 5.59 -23.55 34.30
N ASN A 37 6.40 -24.52 33.85
CA ASN A 37 6.29 -25.25 32.59
C ASN A 37 4.86 -25.75 32.33
N SER A 38 4.31 -25.45 31.15
CA SER A 38 3.13 -26.12 30.61
C SER A 38 3.28 -26.26 29.10
N ARG A 39 3.28 -27.52 28.66
CA ARG A 39 3.33 -27.95 27.25
C ARG A 39 2.26 -27.22 26.44
N VAL A 40 2.67 -26.55 25.37
CA VAL A 40 1.78 -25.93 24.39
C VAL A 40 1.03 -27.05 23.67
N LEU A 41 -0.25 -27.21 24.00
CA LEU A 41 -1.17 -28.05 23.27
C LEU A 41 -1.58 -27.28 22.00
N CYS A 42 -1.02 -27.65 20.84
CA CYS A 42 -1.51 -27.19 19.54
C CYS A 42 -2.92 -27.75 19.33
N CYS A 43 -3.94 -27.01 19.76
CA CYS A 43 -5.32 -27.31 19.43
C CYS A 43 -5.60 -26.76 18.02
N GLY A 44 -5.88 -27.66 17.08
CA GLY A 44 -6.18 -27.31 15.68
C GLY A 44 -7.37 -26.35 15.58
N TYR A 45 -7.08 -25.12 15.17
CA TYR A 45 -8.08 -24.13 14.76
C TYR A 45 -8.69 -24.59 13.42
N SER A 46 -9.98 -24.93 13.43
CA SER A 46 -10.69 -25.42 12.25
C SER A 46 -11.23 -24.27 11.40
N SER A 47 -11.02 -24.32 10.08
CA SER A 47 -11.51 -23.35 9.06
C SER A 47 -13.03 -23.03 9.17
N LYS A 48 -13.84 -23.91 9.81
CA LYS A 48 -15.26 -23.65 10.09
C LYS A 48 -15.50 -22.56 11.16
N ASN A 49 -14.58 -22.36 12.09
CA ASN A 49 -14.69 -21.32 13.12
C ASN A 49 -14.34 -19.93 12.57
N GLN A 50 -13.48 -19.83 11.55
CA GLN A 50 -13.19 -18.57 10.87
C GLN A 50 -14.39 -18.06 10.08
N VAL A 51 -15.05 -18.92 9.28
CA VAL A 51 -16.28 -18.54 8.54
C VAL A 51 -17.41 -18.11 9.51
N LYS A 52 -17.55 -18.76 10.67
CA LYS A 52 -18.54 -18.35 11.69
C LYS A 52 -18.20 -17.02 12.36
N LYS A 53 -16.90 -16.70 12.55
CA LYS A 53 -16.47 -15.39 13.06
C LYS A 53 -16.69 -14.30 12.00
N MET A 54 -16.48 -14.62 10.72
CA MET A 54 -16.81 -13.76 9.56
C MET A 54 -18.32 -13.49 9.44
N GLU A 55 -19.18 -14.46 9.75
CA GLU A 55 -20.64 -14.29 9.73
C GLU A 55 -21.17 -13.55 10.97
N ALA A 56 -20.50 -13.67 12.13
CA ALA A 56 -20.89 -13.04 13.39
C ALA A 56 -20.64 -11.52 13.43
N GLY A 57 -19.67 -11.02 12.67
CA GLY A 57 -19.47 -9.60 12.41
C GLY A 57 -20.28 -9.17 11.19
N HIS A 58 -21.62 -9.07 11.31
CA HIS A 58 -22.49 -8.58 10.25
C HIS A 58 -22.26 -7.07 9.99
N HIS A 59 -21.09 -6.72 9.45
CA HIS A 59 -20.90 -5.43 8.80
C HIS A 59 -21.69 -5.50 7.50
N ASP A 60 -22.85 -4.83 7.47
CA ASP A 60 -23.57 -4.60 6.22
C ASP A 60 -22.70 -3.71 5.30
N LEU A 61 -21.85 -4.36 4.51
CA LEU A 61 -20.94 -3.70 3.58
C LEU A 61 -21.65 -3.22 2.32
N SER A 62 -22.94 -3.52 2.14
CA SER A 62 -23.67 -3.15 0.92
C SER A 62 -23.69 -1.64 0.68
N LYS A 63 -23.68 -0.85 1.75
CA LYS A 63 -23.68 0.62 1.71
C LYS A 63 -22.33 1.23 1.32
N VAL A 64 -21.25 0.47 1.47
CA VAL A 64 -19.88 0.92 1.17
C VAL A 64 -19.25 0.12 0.04
N THR A 65 -20.02 -0.70 -0.67
CA THR A 65 -19.53 -1.51 -1.79
C THR A 65 -20.22 -1.09 -3.07
N VAL A 66 -19.44 -0.76 -4.10
CA VAL A 66 -19.93 -0.43 -5.43
C VAL A 66 -19.34 -1.42 -6.42
N VAL A 67 -20.20 -2.01 -7.26
CA VAL A 67 -19.80 -2.93 -8.32
C VAL A 67 -20.20 -2.33 -9.66
N GLY A 68 -19.22 -2.16 -10.56
CA GLY A 68 -19.44 -1.61 -11.90
C GLY A 68 -20.37 -2.49 -12.72
N ASP A 69 -19.95 -3.75 -12.90
CA ASP A 69 -20.65 -4.79 -13.65
C ASP A 69 -20.73 -6.08 -12.80
N PRO A 70 -21.86 -6.30 -12.08
CA PRO A 70 -22.02 -7.47 -11.23
C PRO A 70 -21.98 -8.81 -11.99
N GLN A 71 -22.41 -8.84 -13.26
CA GLN A 71 -22.42 -10.08 -14.03
C GLN A 71 -21.01 -10.45 -14.48
N LEU A 72 -20.21 -9.47 -14.92
CA LEU A 72 -18.81 -9.68 -15.26
C LEU A 72 -18.02 -10.11 -14.02
N LEU A 73 -18.21 -9.45 -12.88
CA LEU A 73 -17.57 -9.83 -11.63
C LEU A 73 -17.91 -11.28 -11.26
N GLN A 74 -19.19 -11.67 -11.32
CA GLN A 74 -19.59 -13.04 -11.00
C GLN A 74 -18.94 -14.06 -11.94
N ARG A 75 -18.90 -13.78 -13.25
CA ARG A 75 -18.20 -14.65 -14.22
C ARG A 75 -16.71 -14.80 -13.90
N ARG A 76 -16.04 -13.73 -13.49
CA ARG A 76 -14.64 -13.79 -13.06
C ARG A 76 -14.47 -14.60 -11.78
N ILE A 77 -15.34 -14.40 -10.79
CA ILE A 77 -15.33 -15.21 -9.55
C ILE A 77 -15.51 -16.69 -9.88
N ASP A 78 -16.46 -17.03 -10.76
CA ASP A 78 -16.71 -18.41 -11.17
C ASP A 78 -15.51 -19.01 -11.94
N ALA A 79 -14.84 -18.23 -12.78
CA ALA A 79 -13.64 -18.65 -13.49
C ALA A 79 -12.47 -18.94 -12.52
N VAL A 80 -12.23 -18.04 -11.55
CA VAL A 80 -11.21 -18.27 -10.51
C VAL A 80 -11.57 -19.49 -9.65
N ARG A 81 -12.85 -19.62 -9.27
CA ARG A 81 -13.35 -20.76 -8.48
C ARG A 81 -13.15 -22.09 -9.20
N LEU A 82 -13.48 -22.15 -10.49
CA LEU A 82 -13.30 -23.33 -11.33
C LEU A 82 -11.82 -23.71 -11.50
N ALA A 83 -10.95 -22.70 -11.63
CA ALA A 83 -9.50 -22.90 -11.75
C ALA A 83 -8.84 -23.36 -10.44
N GLY A 84 -9.45 -23.03 -9.30
CA GLY A 84 -9.04 -23.46 -7.98
C GLY A 84 -7.95 -22.59 -7.32
N PRO A 85 -7.78 -22.69 -6.00
CA PRO A 85 -6.90 -21.82 -5.21
C PRO A 85 -5.41 -21.94 -5.58
N ALA A 86 -4.99 -23.09 -6.12
CA ALA A 86 -3.62 -23.30 -6.57
C ALA A 86 -3.20 -22.38 -7.74
N LYS A 87 -4.18 -21.82 -8.49
CA LYS A 87 -3.95 -20.85 -9.56
C LYS A 87 -4.13 -19.39 -9.13
N LEU A 88 -4.64 -19.13 -7.92
CA LEU A 88 -4.93 -17.78 -7.42
C LEU A 88 -3.73 -17.19 -6.70
N GLN A 89 -3.44 -15.91 -6.93
CA GLN A 89 -2.52 -15.08 -6.17
C GLN A 89 -3.14 -13.73 -5.83
N VAL A 90 -2.65 -13.09 -4.77
CA VAL A 90 -3.07 -11.76 -4.35
C VAL A 90 -1.91 -10.79 -4.51
N ILE A 91 -2.17 -9.64 -5.13
CA ILE A 91 -1.22 -8.52 -5.23
C ILE A 91 -1.91 -7.31 -4.62
N ALA A 92 -1.28 -6.70 -3.61
CA ALA A 92 -1.89 -5.63 -2.84
C ALA A 92 -0.92 -4.46 -2.67
N ASP A 93 -1.40 -3.23 -2.86
CA ASP A 93 -0.72 -2.07 -2.29
C ASP A 93 -0.77 -2.12 -0.76
N PHE A 94 0.08 -1.34 -0.09
CA PHE A 94 0.14 -1.24 1.36
C PHE A 94 -0.56 0.00 1.92
N ASP A 95 -0.14 1.19 1.50
CA ASP A 95 -0.44 2.46 2.16
C ASP A 95 -1.82 2.97 1.75
N GLY A 96 -2.79 2.95 2.65
CA GLY A 96 -4.18 3.30 2.30
C GLY A 96 -4.96 2.16 1.64
N THR A 97 -4.31 1.01 1.38
CA THR A 97 -4.95 -0.23 0.91
C THR A 97 -5.02 -1.28 2.03
N LEU A 98 -3.89 -1.75 2.56
CA LEU A 98 -3.86 -2.66 3.71
C LEU A 98 -3.94 -1.87 5.02
N THR A 99 -3.34 -0.68 5.07
CA THR A 99 -3.42 0.23 6.20
C THR A 99 -4.64 1.16 6.09
N ASN A 100 -5.14 1.60 7.24
CA ASN A 100 -6.25 2.55 7.31
C ASN A 100 -5.86 3.89 6.70
N TYR A 101 -6.79 4.45 5.94
CA TYR A 101 -6.69 5.81 5.44
C TYR A 101 -7.05 6.85 6.51
N PHE A 102 -7.92 6.50 7.45
CA PHE A 102 -8.24 7.32 8.62
C PHE A 102 -8.01 6.53 9.91
N VAL A 103 -7.24 7.11 10.83
CA VAL A 103 -7.04 6.57 12.18
C VAL A 103 -7.51 7.60 13.19
N ASN A 104 -8.44 7.21 14.06
CA ASN A 104 -9.02 8.09 15.08
C ASN A 104 -9.54 9.43 14.53
N GLY A 105 -10.19 9.39 13.35
CA GLY A 105 -10.75 10.56 12.68
C GLY A 105 -9.73 11.51 12.04
N ARG A 106 -8.45 11.14 12.00
CA ARG A 106 -7.38 11.89 11.31
C ARG A 106 -6.85 11.08 10.15
N ARG A 107 -6.29 11.77 9.16
CA ARG A 107 -5.62 11.13 8.03
C ARG A 107 -4.49 10.23 8.55
N GLY A 108 -4.57 8.94 8.23
CA GLY A 108 -3.52 7.96 8.45
C GLY A 108 -2.26 8.36 7.70
N GLN A 109 -1.11 7.94 8.23
CA GLN A 109 0.20 8.21 7.65
C GLN A 109 0.66 7.00 6.83
N SER A 110 1.32 7.26 5.70
CA SER A 110 1.96 6.23 4.89
C SER A 110 3.25 5.72 5.54
N SER A 111 3.82 4.64 4.99
CA SER A 111 5.14 4.12 5.36
C SER A 111 6.25 5.19 5.31
N HIS A 112 6.21 6.10 4.33
CA HIS A 112 7.07 7.28 4.30
C HIS A 112 6.68 8.30 5.37
N GLY A 113 5.38 8.56 5.54
CA GLY A 113 4.86 9.62 6.40
C GLY A 113 5.04 9.38 7.90
N ILE A 114 5.20 8.13 8.35
CA ILE A 114 5.49 7.82 9.76
C ILE A 114 6.96 7.96 10.12
N LEU A 115 7.85 7.95 9.14
CA LEU A 115 9.28 7.88 9.37
C LEU A 115 9.84 9.22 9.87
N LYS A 116 10.38 9.19 11.08
CA LYS A 116 11.21 10.24 11.66
C LYS A 116 12.63 9.71 11.78
N GLN A 117 13.60 10.43 11.22
CA GLN A 117 14.97 9.92 11.19
C GLN A 117 15.86 10.46 12.31
N GLY A 118 15.27 11.07 13.34
CA GLY A 118 16.00 11.63 14.48
C GLY A 118 16.76 12.92 14.16
N ASN A 119 16.55 13.50 12.98
CA ASN A 119 17.15 14.74 12.54
C ASN A 119 16.07 15.67 11.98
N ALA A 120 15.64 16.63 12.80
CA ALA A 120 14.53 17.53 12.49
C ALA A 120 14.76 18.35 11.20
N GLU A 121 16.00 18.75 10.92
CA GLU A 121 16.31 19.50 9.69
C GLU A 121 15.96 18.71 8.43
N TYR A 122 16.29 17.42 8.43
CA TYR A 122 16.01 16.56 7.29
C TYR A 122 14.55 16.10 7.24
N ASP A 123 13.91 15.94 8.40
CA ASP A 123 12.46 15.71 8.47
C ASP A 123 11.69 16.88 7.83
N ASP A 124 12.09 18.13 8.14
CA ASP A 124 11.52 19.34 7.54
C ASP A 124 11.78 19.44 6.04
N LYS A 125 12.99 19.06 5.57
CA LYS A 125 13.30 19.01 4.13
C LYS A 125 12.41 18.00 3.40
N ARG A 126 12.18 16.81 3.96
CA ARG A 126 11.28 15.82 3.35
C ARG A 126 9.83 16.31 3.34
N GLN A 127 9.40 16.97 4.40
CA GLN A 127 8.07 17.59 4.46
C GLN A 127 7.89 18.66 3.36
N ALA A 128 8.91 19.49 3.12
CA ALA A 128 8.88 20.48 2.03
C ALA A 128 8.82 19.83 0.64
N LEU A 129 9.52 18.71 0.42
CA LEU A 129 9.38 17.94 -0.83
C LEU A 129 7.95 17.40 -1.00
N TYR A 130 7.38 16.83 0.06
CA TYR A 130 6.00 16.34 0.04
C TYR A 130 5.02 17.46 -0.34
N GLU A 131 5.10 18.63 0.30
CA GLU A 131 4.23 19.77 0.03
C GLU A 131 4.30 20.26 -1.43
N TYR A 132 5.47 20.14 -2.06
CA TYR A 132 5.67 20.51 -3.45
C TYR A 132 5.17 19.44 -4.43
N TYR A 133 5.60 18.18 -4.27
CA TYR A 133 5.36 17.13 -5.27
C TYR A 133 4.02 16.42 -5.13
N HIS A 134 3.49 16.25 -3.92
CA HIS A 134 2.25 15.53 -3.69
C HIS A 134 1.06 16.11 -4.48
N PRO A 135 0.84 17.45 -4.56
CA PRO A 135 -0.21 18.00 -5.42
C PRO A 135 -0.02 17.71 -6.92
N LEU A 136 1.23 17.56 -7.39
CA LEU A 136 1.55 17.32 -8.80
C LEU A 136 1.20 15.88 -9.21
N GLU A 137 1.31 14.92 -8.30
CA GLU A 137 0.90 13.53 -8.49
C GLU A 137 -0.58 13.43 -8.93
N PHE A 138 -1.45 14.23 -8.32
CA PHE A 138 -2.88 14.21 -8.60
C PHE A 138 -3.32 15.24 -9.65
N SER A 139 -2.37 16.00 -10.22
CA SER A 139 -2.71 17.04 -11.19
C SER A 139 -3.34 16.43 -12.45
N PRO A 140 -4.51 16.91 -12.89
CA PRO A 140 -5.15 16.47 -14.13
C PRO A 140 -4.54 17.13 -15.37
N THR A 141 -3.72 18.17 -15.21
CA THR A 141 -3.16 18.94 -16.31
C THR A 141 -1.77 18.47 -16.74
N ILE A 142 -1.07 17.72 -15.87
CA ILE A 142 0.26 17.20 -16.15
C ILE A 142 0.14 15.84 -16.84
N PRO A 143 0.71 15.67 -18.05
CA PRO A 143 0.73 14.39 -18.75
C PRO A 143 1.37 13.27 -17.92
N VAL A 144 0.95 12.02 -18.14
CA VAL A 144 1.41 10.89 -17.33
C VAL A 144 2.92 10.66 -17.42
N GLU A 145 3.51 10.87 -18.59
CA GLU A 145 4.96 10.71 -18.82
C GLU A 145 5.78 11.77 -18.07
N GLU A 146 5.28 13.01 -18.01
CA GLU A 146 5.93 14.09 -17.26
C GLU A 146 5.76 13.89 -15.75
N LYS A 147 4.55 13.49 -15.33
CA LYS A 147 4.26 13.14 -13.94
C LYS A 147 5.13 11.98 -13.44
N THR A 148 5.37 10.98 -14.28
CA THR A 148 6.27 9.85 -13.98
C THR A 148 7.67 10.35 -13.62
N LYS A 149 8.23 11.28 -14.40
CA LYS A 149 9.56 11.88 -14.13
C LYS A 149 9.56 12.69 -12.83
N LEU A 150 8.49 13.43 -12.55
CA LEU A 150 8.35 14.19 -11.31
C LEU A 150 8.29 13.26 -10.08
N MET A 151 7.61 12.12 -10.18
CA MET A 151 7.57 11.12 -9.10
C MET A 151 8.93 10.45 -8.90
N GLU A 152 9.63 10.11 -9.98
CA GLU A 152 11.00 9.60 -9.92
C GLU A 152 11.95 10.59 -9.23
N GLU A 153 11.87 11.87 -9.58
CA GLU A 153 12.64 12.94 -8.96
C GLU A 153 12.30 13.11 -7.47
N TRP A 154 11.00 13.11 -7.13
CA TRP A 154 10.54 13.26 -5.74
C TRP A 154 11.03 12.13 -4.85
N TRP A 155 10.82 10.87 -5.24
CA TRP A 155 11.26 9.73 -4.47
C TRP A 155 12.78 9.67 -4.37
N GLY A 156 13.50 9.93 -5.48
CA GLY A 156 14.95 9.99 -5.49
C GLY A 156 15.51 11.02 -4.50
N LYS A 157 14.97 12.24 -4.50
CA LYS A 157 15.35 13.29 -3.53
C LYS A 157 15.01 12.90 -2.10
N THR A 158 13.83 12.31 -1.88
CA THR A 158 13.39 11.86 -0.55
C THR A 158 14.35 10.80 0.00
N HIS A 159 14.72 9.80 -0.80
CA HIS A 159 15.66 8.75 -0.43
C HIS A 159 17.06 9.30 -0.14
N ASN A 160 17.54 10.26 -0.93
CA ASN A 160 18.83 10.91 -0.67
C ASN A 160 18.83 11.65 0.67
N LEU A 161 17.74 12.34 1.04
CA LEU A 161 17.62 12.99 2.34
C LEU A 161 17.59 12.00 3.51
N LEU A 162 17.06 10.78 3.30
CA LEU A 162 17.11 9.72 4.32
C LEU A 162 18.57 9.26 4.56
N ILE A 163 19.36 9.11 3.50
CA ILE A 163 20.77 8.73 3.55
C ILE A 163 21.59 9.86 4.20
N GLU A 164 21.51 11.07 3.66
CA GLU A 164 22.29 12.23 4.11
C GLU A 164 22.03 12.60 5.57
N GLY A 165 20.77 12.49 6.02
CA GLY A 165 20.43 12.79 7.40
C GLY A 165 20.65 11.62 8.36
N GLY A 166 21.26 10.52 7.90
CA GLY A 166 21.78 9.45 8.74
C GLY A 166 20.71 8.57 9.38
N LEU A 167 19.65 8.25 8.64
CA LEU A 167 18.59 7.36 9.13
C LEU A 167 19.17 6.06 9.69
N THR A 168 18.69 5.64 10.86
CA THR A 168 19.09 4.38 11.49
C THR A 168 17.93 3.40 11.61
N TYR A 169 18.26 2.13 11.80
CA TYR A 169 17.29 1.10 12.13
C TYR A 169 16.48 1.41 13.40
N ASP A 170 17.12 1.91 14.46
CA ASP A 170 16.42 2.23 15.70
C ASP A 170 15.41 3.36 15.50
N ALA A 171 15.72 4.35 14.65
CA ALA A 171 14.78 5.40 14.27
C ALA A 171 13.54 4.83 13.53
N ILE A 172 13.71 3.79 12.71
CA ILE A 172 12.60 3.07 12.06
C ILE A 172 11.69 2.42 13.12
N LYS A 173 12.27 1.66 14.05
CA LYS A 173 11.52 1.00 15.13
C LYS A 173 10.70 2.01 15.92
N GLU A 174 11.35 3.08 16.37
CA GLU A 174 10.73 4.13 17.17
C GLU A 174 9.64 4.86 16.39
N SER A 175 9.86 5.14 15.11
CA SER A 175 8.87 5.72 14.22
C SER A 175 7.60 4.86 14.16
N VAL A 176 7.74 3.54 13.96
CA VAL A 176 6.58 2.63 13.91
C VAL A 176 5.89 2.52 15.27
N THR A 177 6.66 2.43 16.36
CA THR A 177 6.12 2.35 17.72
C THR A 177 5.33 3.60 18.09
N SER A 178 5.83 4.79 17.75
CA SER A 178 5.19 6.07 18.06
C SER A 178 4.09 6.47 17.09
N SER A 179 4.01 5.83 15.91
CA SER A 179 2.99 6.12 14.91
C SER A 179 1.62 5.55 15.25
N ALA A 180 0.59 6.22 14.72
CA ALA A 180 -0.78 5.75 14.76
C ALA A 180 -1.12 4.79 13.60
N ILE A 181 -0.15 4.32 12.81
CA ILE A 181 -0.43 3.43 11.68
C ILE A 181 -1.12 2.15 12.15
N ALA A 182 -2.16 1.76 11.44
CA ALA A 182 -3.00 0.62 11.76
C ALA A 182 -3.42 -0.09 10.47
N PHE A 183 -3.58 -1.41 10.55
CA PHE A 183 -4.18 -2.21 9.49
C PHE A 183 -5.70 -2.08 9.51
N ARG A 184 -6.32 -2.09 8.33
CA ARG A 184 -7.77 -2.24 8.22
C ARG A 184 -8.23 -3.51 8.94
N ASP A 185 -9.37 -3.44 9.61
CA ASP A 185 -10.01 -4.61 10.19
C ASP A 185 -10.21 -5.70 9.12
N GLY A 186 -9.83 -6.94 9.44
CA GLY A 186 -9.92 -8.09 8.52
C GLY A 186 -8.64 -8.41 7.74
N VAL A 187 -7.58 -7.61 7.82
CA VAL A 187 -6.30 -7.90 7.11
C VAL A 187 -5.63 -9.16 7.64
N VAL A 188 -5.61 -9.35 8.97
CA VAL A 188 -5.03 -10.56 9.58
C VAL A 188 -5.80 -11.79 9.14
N GLU A 189 -7.13 -11.73 9.17
CA GLU A 189 -8.01 -12.80 8.73
C GLU A 189 -7.86 -13.10 7.23
N LEU A 190 -7.64 -12.08 6.40
CA LEU A 190 -7.32 -12.27 5.00
C LEU A 190 -6.02 -13.07 4.84
N PHE A 191 -4.94 -12.67 5.52
CA PHE A 191 -3.65 -13.35 5.42
C PHE A 191 -3.72 -14.79 5.93
N GLU A 192 -4.40 -15.04 7.05
CA GLU A 192 -4.64 -16.38 7.58
C GLU A 192 -5.42 -17.26 6.60
N PHE A 193 -6.51 -16.73 6.03
CA PHE A 193 -7.34 -17.47 5.07
C PHE A 193 -6.53 -17.91 3.84
N LEU A 194 -5.66 -17.02 3.35
CA LEU A 194 -4.81 -17.26 2.19
C LEU A 194 -3.67 -18.22 2.52
N GLU A 195 -3.03 -18.09 3.68
CA GLU A 195 -1.94 -18.97 4.13
C GLU A 195 -2.42 -20.42 4.27
N GLU A 196 -3.61 -20.63 4.85
CA GLU A 196 -4.22 -21.96 4.98
C GLU A 196 -4.42 -22.69 3.64
N ARG A 197 -4.47 -21.95 2.53
CA ARG A 197 -4.71 -22.45 1.17
C ARG A 197 -3.48 -22.36 0.28
N ASP A 198 -2.32 -22.02 0.86
CA ASP A 198 -1.09 -21.79 0.12
C ASP A 198 -1.26 -20.77 -1.02
N ILE A 199 -2.04 -19.69 -0.78
CA ILE A 199 -2.22 -18.62 -1.75
C ILE A 199 -1.21 -17.50 -1.44
N PRO A 200 -0.29 -17.17 -2.36
CA PRO A 200 0.70 -16.13 -2.14
C PRO A 200 0.06 -14.75 -2.13
N VAL A 201 0.58 -13.89 -1.26
CA VAL A 201 0.30 -12.46 -1.16
C VAL A 201 1.59 -11.72 -1.49
N LEU A 202 1.52 -10.85 -2.49
CA LEU A 202 2.57 -9.91 -2.81
C LEU A 202 2.13 -8.51 -2.39
N ILE A 203 2.77 -7.97 -1.35
CA ILE A 203 2.64 -6.56 -1.01
C ILE A 203 3.54 -5.78 -1.97
N PHE A 204 2.93 -5.01 -2.88
CA PHE A 204 3.64 -4.23 -3.89
C PHE A 204 3.43 -2.74 -3.64
N SER A 205 4.38 -2.13 -2.94
CA SER A 205 4.28 -0.78 -2.42
C SER A 205 5.38 0.14 -2.96
N ALA A 206 5.01 1.38 -3.30
CA ALA A 206 5.95 2.47 -3.54
C ALA A 206 6.53 3.06 -2.22
N GLY A 207 6.16 2.48 -1.09
CA GLY A 207 6.63 2.81 0.24
C GLY A 207 8.07 2.37 0.52
N LEU A 208 8.38 2.19 1.80
CA LEU A 208 9.68 1.74 2.29
C LEU A 208 9.56 0.32 2.85
N ALA A 209 10.27 -0.65 2.26
CA ALA A 209 10.13 -2.07 2.60
C ALA A 209 10.38 -2.32 4.10
N ASP A 210 11.45 -1.75 4.64
CA ASP A 210 11.89 -1.94 6.02
C ASP A 210 10.89 -1.35 7.03
N ILE A 211 10.18 -0.29 6.64
CA ILE A 211 9.07 0.25 7.44
C ILE A 211 7.86 -0.69 7.39
N ILE A 212 7.51 -1.21 6.21
CA ILE A 212 6.39 -2.13 6.03
C ILE A 212 6.61 -3.41 6.85
N GLU A 213 7.81 -3.98 6.80
CA GLU A 213 8.21 -5.14 7.61
C GLU A 213 8.07 -4.85 9.11
N GLU A 214 8.54 -3.69 9.53
CA GLU A 214 8.45 -3.27 10.93
C GLU A 214 7.00 -3.05 11.39
N VAL A 215 6.15 -2.51 10.54
CA VAL A 215 4.71 -2.36 10.81
C VAL A 215 4.04 -3.73 10.91
N LEU A 216 4.33 -4.66 10.00
CA LEU A 216 3.83 -6.04 10.10
C LEU A 216 4.25 -6.67 11.43
N ARG A 217 5.54 -6.56 11.78
CA ARG A 217 6.11 -7.12 13.01
C ARG A 217 5.47 -6.54 14.27
N GLN A 218 5.33 -5.22 14.34
CA GLN A 218 4.81 -4.52 15.52
C GLN A 218 3.29 -4.51 15.64
N LYS A 219 2.53 -4.60 14.55
CA LYS A 219 1.06 -4.45 14.59
C LYS A 219 0.31 -5.76 14.36
N VAL A 220 0.91 -6.73 13.65
CA VAL A 220 0.28 -8.03 13.39
C VAL A 220 0.74 -9.11 14.38
N HIS A 221 1.97 -8.98 14.92
CA HIS A 221 2.55 -9.91 15.88
C HIS A 221 2.60 -11.39 15.43
N ARG A 222 2.63 -11.61 14.11
CA ARG A 222 2.72 -12.93 13.47
C ARG A 222 3.41 -12.80 12.11
N SER A 223 4.28 -13.75 11.79
CA SER A 223 4.87 -13.92 10.45
C SER A 223 3.94 -14.75 9.56
N PHE A 224 3.85 -14.39 8.28
CA PHE A 224 3.10 -15.14 7.27
C PHE A 224 4.04 -15.63 6.18
N LYS A 225 4.06 -16.94 5.95
CA LYS A 225 4.98 -17.58 5.00
C LYS A 225 4.60 -17.31 3.54
N ASN A 226 3.32 -17.02 3.31
CA ASN A 226 2.78 -16.71 2.00
C ASN A 226 2.88 -15.23 1.62
N VAL A 227 3.39 -14.35 2.50
CA VAL A 227 3.53 -12.92 2.24
C VAL A 227 4.95 -12.60 1.76
N LYS A 228 5.04 -11.89 0.63
CA LYS A 228 6.27 -11.30 0.10
C LYS A 228 6.09 -9.80 -0.09
N ILE A 229 7.18 -9.05 -0.11
CA ILE A 229 7.19 -7.60 -0.32
C ILE A 229 8.03 -7.24 -1.54
N VAL A 230 7.47 -6.39 -2.40
CA VAL A 230 8.16 -5.61 -3.44
C VAL A 230 8.01 -4.14 -3.06
N SER A 231 9.09 -3.53 -2.61
CA SER A 231 9.11 -2.11 -2.21
C SER A 231 10.53 -1.56 -2.18
N ASN A 232 10.71 -0.27 -1.86
CA ASN A 232 12.02 0.35 -1.78
C ASN A 232 12.75 -0.16 -0.53
N ARG A 233 13.67 -1.11 -0.72
CA ARG A 233 14.42 -1.74 0.38
C ARG A 233 15.72 -1.00 0.66
N MET A 234 15.94 -0.69 1.93
CA MET A 234 17.13 -0.03 2.43
C MET A 234 18.32 -0.99 2.54
N VAL A 235 19.52 -0.43 2.49
CA VAL A 235 20.79 -1.09 2.80
C VAL A 235 21.45 -0.32 3.92
N PHE A 236 21.76 -1.02 5.01
CA PHE A 236 22.41 -0.46 6.19
C PHE A 236 23.87 -0.91 6.26
N ASP A 237 24.72 -0.06 6.85
CA ASP A 237 26.07 -0.44 7.25
C ASP A 237 26.09 -1.22 8.57
N ASN A 238 27.30 -1.57 9.03
CA ASN A 238 27.50 -2.33 10.28
C ASN A 238 27.08 -1.56 11.55
N ASP A 239 26.98 -0.22 11.46
CA ASP A 239 26.55 0.64 12.55
C ASP A 239 25.02 0.90 12.49
N GLY A 240 24.32 0.23 11.57
CA GLY A 240 22.87 0.33 11.42
C GLY A 240 22.42 1.64 10.77
N ARG A 241 23.30 2.33 10.02
CA ARG A 241 22.99 3.56 9.28
C ARG A 241 22.67 3.26 7.83
N LEU A 242 21.64 3.93 7.30
CA LEU A 242 21.24 3.82 5.91
C LEU A 242 22.35 4.37 5.00
N ILE A 243 22.78 3.56 4.03
CA ILE A 243 23.80 3.95 3.04
C ILE A 243 23.28 4.00 1.60
N SER A 244 22.27 3.19 1.27
CA SER A 244 21.69 3.13 -0.08
C SER A 244 20.34 2.40 -0.10
N PHE A 245 19.71 2.35 -1.27
CA PHE A 245 18.54 1.51 -1.54
C PHE A 245 18.91 0.39 -2.53
N LYS A 246 18.31 -0.80 -2.37
CA LYS A 246 18.49 -1.92 -3.29
C LYS A 246 17.64 -1.73 -4.56
N GLY A 247 18.20 -2.13 -5.70
CA GLY A 247 17.45 -2.27 -6.94
C GLY A 247 17.01 -0.95 -7.57
N LYS A 248 15.93 -1.00 -8.35
CA LYS A 248 15.34 0.16 -9.01
C LYS A 248 14.34 0.84 -8.09
N LEU A 249 14.28 2.17 -8.18
CA LEU A 249 13.31 2.97 -7.44
C LEU A 249 11.87 2.61 -7.86
N ILE A 250 11.01 2.32 -6.87
CA ILE A 250 9.57 2.17 -7.06
C ILE A 250 8.88 3.44 -6.57
N HIS A 251 8.04 4.03 -7.43
CA HIS A 251 7.16 5.14 -7.11
C HIS A 251 5.72 4.82 -7.58
N SER A 252 4.77 5.71 -7.33
CA SER A 252 3.33 5.45 -7.56
C SER A 252 2.91 5.19 -9.01
N LEU A 253 3.77 5.45 -10.00
CA LEU A 253 3.46 5.36 -11.43
C LEU A 253 4.33 4.35 -12.20
N ASN A 254 5.26 3.65 -11.55
CA ASN A 254 6.10 2.64 -12.19
C ASN A 254 5.95 1.24 -11.59
N LYS A 255 4.83 0.99 -10.89
CA LYS A 255 4.50 -0.33 -10.36
C LYS A 255 4.08 -1.27 -11.51
N ASN A 256 5.02 -2.05 -12.03
CA ASN A 256 4.79 -3.03 -13.11
C ASN A 256 5.66 -4.29 -12.94
N GLU A 257 5.59 -5.23 -13.90
CA GLU A 257 6.34 -6.49 -13.90
C GLU A 257 7.84 -6.37 -13.58
N HIS A 258 8.50 -5.29 -14.01
CA HIS A 258 9.94 -5.14 -13.81
C HIS A 258 10.30 -4.99 -12.32
N ALA A 259 9.36 -4.53 -11.50
CA ALA A 259 9.56 -4.45 -10.06
C ALA A 259 9.34 -5.81 -9.37
N LEU A 260 8.63 -6.76 -10.00
CA LEU A 260 8.40 -8.10 -9.42
C LEU A 260 9.70 -8.89 -9.25
N GLU A 261 10.74 -8.56 -10.01
CA GLU A 261 12.09 -9.13 -9.84
C GLU A 261 12.71 -8.77 -8.48
N MET A 262 12.20 -7.73 -7.81
CA MET A 262 12.66 -7.28 -6.50
C MET A 262 11.87 -7.88 -5.34
N ALA A 263 11.01 -8.88 -5.60
CA ALA A 263 10.22 -9.52 -4.55
C ALA A 263 11.11 -10.27 -3.56
N ALA A 264 10.97 -9.93 -2.27
CA ALA A 264 11.69 -10.53 -1.17
C ALA A 264 10.71 -11.08 -0.12
N PRO A 265 11.08 -12.13 0.63
CA PRO A 265 10.31 -12.54 1.81
C PRO A 265 10.28 -11.42 2.87
N VAL A 266 9.32 -11.49 3.79
CA VAL A 266 9.32 -10.65 4.99
C VAL A 266 10.42 -11.16 5.93
N HIS A 267 11.36 -10.29 6.29
CA HIS A 267 12.43 -10.65 7.24
C HIS A 267 11.92 -10.74 8.69
N GLU A 268 12.47 -11.67 9.47
CA GLU A 268 12.17 -11.77 10.90
C GLU A 268 13.00 -10.74 11.70
N HIS A 269 14.24 -10.50 11.27
CA HIS A 269 15.17 -9.56 11.87
C HIS A 269 15.79 -8.64 10.82
N PHE A 270 16.23 -7.46 11.26
CA PHE A 270 16.90 -6.52 10.39
C PHE A 270 18.31 -6.99 10.04
N GLY A 271 18.67 -6.84 8.77
CA GLY A 271 19.92 -7.37 8.24
C GLY A 271 19.87 -8.85 7.87
N ASP A 272 18.72 -9.52 8.01
CA ASP A 272 18.52 -10.83 7.39
C ASP A 272 18.77 -10.70 5.88
N GLY A 273 19.60 -11.58 5.35
CA GLY A 273 19.81 -11.66 3.90
C GLY A 273 18.56 -12.19 3.21
N ASP A 274 18.36 -11.83 1.93
CA ASP A 274 17.16 -12.17 1.15
C ASP A 274 16.98 -13.71 0.91
N GLY A 275 17.78 -14.56 1.57
CA GLY A 275 17.85 -16.00 1.36
C GLY A 275 18.38 -16.37 -0.03
N PRO A 276 18.45 -17.67 -0.39
CA PRO A 276 18.59 -18.05 -1.79
C PRO A 276 17.41 -17.45 -2.57
N ILE A 277 17.70 -16.87 -3.75
CA ILE A 277 16.70 -16.25 -4.65
C ILE A 277 15.49 -17.17 -4.74
N ASN A 278 14.44 -16.79 -4.02
CA ASN A 278 13.23 -17.58 -3.96
C ASN A 278 12.59 -17.48 -5.33
N ASP A 279 12.50 -18.59 -6.04
CA ASP A 279 12.00 -18.67 -7.41
C ASP A 279 10.65 -17.93 -7.49
N ASN A 280 10.65 -16.69 -7.99
CA ASN A 280 9.44 -15.89 -8.22
C ASN A 280 8.51 -16.58 -9.25
N ALA A 281 8.94 -17.73 -9.78
CA ALA A 281 8.10 -18.68 -10.48
C ALA A 281 6.79 -19.02 -9.76
N SER A 282 6.69 -19.02 -8.42
CA SER A 282 5.41 -19.33 -7.76
C SER A 282 4.33 -18.27 -8.01
N VAL A 283 4.72 -16.99 -8.11
CA VAL A 283 3.87 -15.86 -8.51
C VAL A 283 3.60 -15.91 -10.01
N ARG A 284 4.64 -16.17 -10.83
CA ARG A 284 4.51 -16.23 -12.30
C ARG A 284 3.71 -17.44 -12.83
N LYS A 285 3.57 -18.52 -12.05
CA LYS A 285 2.80 -19.73 -12.44
C LYS A 285 1.30 -19.62 -12.15
N ARG A 286 0.88 -18.63 -11.36
CA ARG A 286 -0.51 -18.48 -10.91
C ARG A 286 -1.26 -17.56 -11.86
N THR A 287 -2.18 -18.13 -12.64
CA THR A 287 -2.86 -17.44 -13.73
C THR A 287 -4.07 -16.63 -13.30
N ASN A 288 -4.42 -16.59 -12.01
CA ASN A 288 -5.54 -15.79 -11.51
C ASN A 288 -5.06 -14.79 -10.47
N VAL A 289 -5.41 -13.51 -10.65
CA VAL A 289 -4.93 -12.41 -9.80
C VAL A 289 -6.12 -11.73 -9.12
N LEU A 290 -6.07 -11.63 -7.80
CA LEU A 290 -6.82 -10.63 -7.04
C LEU A 290 -5.91 -9.43 -6.79
N LEU A 291 -6.28 -8.28 -7.33
CA LEU A 291 -5.53 -7.04 -7.23
C LEU A 291 -6.21 -6.09 -6.24
N LEU A 292 -5.48 -5.62 -5.23
CA LEU A 292 -5.98 -4.66 -4.23
C LEU A 292 -5.19 -3.36 -4.31
N GLY A 293 -5.86 -2.23 -4.41
CA GLY A 293 -5.22 -0.92 -4.42
C GLY A 293 -6.18 0.19 -3.99
N ASP A 294 -5.66 1.38 -3.72
CA ASP A 294 -6.44 2.56 -3.38
C ASP A 294 -6.24 3.68 -4.40
N HIS A 295 -5.24 3.56 -5.28
CA HIS A 295 -4.98 4.48 -6.37
C HIS A 295 -5.23 3.84 -7.75
N LEU A 296 -5.58 4.65 -8.75
CA LEU A 296 -5.75 4.16 -10.13
C LEU A 296 -4.44 3.59 -10.71
N GLY A 297 -3.29 4.08 -10.25
CA GLY A 297 -1.97 3.57 -10.64
C GLY A 297 -1.71 2.13 -10.19
N ASP A 298 -2.40 1.66 -9.15
CA ASP A 298 -2.23 0.30 -8.63
C ASP A 298 -2.76 -0.77 -9.60
N LEU A 299 -3.62 -0.40 -10.55
CA LEU A 299 -4.05 -1.28 -11.63
C LEU A 299 -2.87 -1.83 -12.44
N GLY A 300 -1.77 -1.07 -12.50
CA GLY A 300 -0.53 -1.45 -13.17
C GLY A 300 0.29 -2.52 -12.44
N MET A 301 0.01 -2.81 -11.16
CA MET A 301 0.76 -3.83 -10.40
C MET A 301 0.67 -5.24 -10.98
N SER A 302 -0.32 -5.47 -11.84
CA SER A 302 -0.50 -6.73 -12.59
C SER A 302 0.01 -6.67 -14.03
N ASP A 303 0.47 -5.52 -14.51
CA ASP A 303 0.92 -5.35 -15.90
C ASP A 303 2.17 -6.19 -16.13
N GLY A 304 2.12 -6.99 -17.20
CA GLY A 304 3.20 -7.90 -17.59
C GLY A 304 3.14 -9.29 -16.94
N LEU A 305 2.21 -9.52 -16.02
CA LEU A 305 1.88 -10.88 -15.58
C LEU A 305 1.07 -11.61 -16.65
N ASP A 306 1.44 -12.87 -16.93
CA ASP A 306 0.63 -13.77 -17.74
C ASP A 306 -0.51 -14.35 -16.88
N TYR A 307 -1.67 -13.67 -16.89
CA TYR A 307 -2.87 -14.10 -16.16
C TYR A 307 -4.05 -14.38 -17.10
N GLU A 308 -4.82 -15.42 -16.77
CA GLU A 308 -6.10 -15.79 -17.38
C GLU A 308 -7.24 -14.88 -16.88
N THR A 309 -7.31 -14.64 -15.57
CA THR A 309 -8.36 -13.82 -14.95
C THR A 309 -7.78 -12.86 -13.91
N ARG A 310 -8.17 -11.58 -13.99
CA ARG A 310 -7.90 -10.58 -12.94
C ARG A 310 -9.20 -10.05 -12.35
N ILE A 311 -9.29 -10.02 -11.03
CA ILE A 311 -10.33 -9.30 -10.29
C ILE A 311 -9.66 -8.16 -9.54
N SER A 312 -10.09 -6.92 -9.75
CA SER A 312 -9.54 -5.75 -9.08
C SER A 312 -10.52 -5.15 -8.06
N ALA A 313 -10.01 -4.89 -6.86
CA ALA A 313 -10.74 -4.24 -5.78
C ALA A 313 -10.04 -2.93 -5.37
N GLY A 314 -10.77 -1.83 -5.50
CA GLY A 314 -10.29 -0.47 -5.20
C GLY A 314 -10.80 0.04 -3.86
N PHE A 315 -9.95 0.63 -3.02
CA PHE A 315 -10.35 1.36 -1.82
C PHE A 315 -10.44 2.86 -2.12
N LEU A 316 -11.64 3.37 -2.37
CA LEU A 316 -11.84 4.80 -2.58
C LEU A 316 -12.09 5.48 -1.22
N ASN A 317 -11.01 6.02 -0.66
CA ASN A 317 -10.98 6.45 0.74
C ASN A 317 -11.50 7.86 0.98
N ASP A 318 -11.28 8.78 0.05
CA ASP A 318 -11.77 10.15 0.11
C ASP A 318 -12.22 10.68 -1.26
N ASN A 319 -12.70 11.93 -1.28
CA ASN A 319 -13.14 12.62 -2.49
C ASN A 319 -14.09 11.79 -3.36
N ILE A 320 -14.98 11.03 -2.69
CA ILE A 320 -15.82 10.00 -3.31
C ILE A 320 -16.62 10.57 -4.48
N GLU A 321 -17.25 11.73 -4.29
CA GLU A 321 -18.14 12.36 -5.28
C GLU A 321 -17.44 12.61 -6.62
N ASN A 322 -16.18 13.05 -6.58
CA ASN A 322 -15.42 13.39 -7.78
C ASN A 322 -14.77 12.16 -8.43
N ASN A 323 -14.43 11.14 -7.64
CA ASN A 323 -13.63 10.01 -8.09
C ASN A 323 -14.43 8.73 -8.38
N LEU A 324 -15.64 8.58 -7.81
CA LEU A 324 -16.40 7.33 -7.87
C LEU A 324 -16.68 6.86 -9.30
N SER A 325 -16.99 7.78 -10.21
CA SER A 325 -17.24 7.44 -11.63
C SER A 325 -16.01 6.80 -12.28
N ASN A 326 -14.82 7.30 -11.99
CA ASN A 326 -13.56 6.78 -12.54
C ASN A 326 -13.21 5.44 -11.89
N TYR A 327 -13.30 5.34 -10.56
CA TYR A 327 -13.01 4.10 -9.83
C TYR A 327 -13.97 2.97 -10.21
N ARG A 328 -15.27 3.25 -10.33
CA ARG A 328 -16.28 2.26 -10.73
C ARG A 328 -16.05 1.71 -12.14
N LYS A 329 -15.45 2.50 -13.03
CA LYS A 329 -15.09 2.06 -14.39
C LYS A 329 -13.80 1.24 -14.40
N ALA A 330 -12.87 1.55 -13.49
CA ALA A 330 -11.52 1.01 -13.50
C ALA A 330 -11.37 -0.27 -12.65
N PHE A 331 -12.08 -0.37 -11.52
CA PHE A 331 -12.09 -1.51 -10.62
C PHE A 331 -13.37 -2.35 -10.78
N ASP A 332 -13.26 -3.67 -10.60
CA ASP A 332 -14.45 -4.54 -10.60
C ASP A 332 -15.32 -4.33 -9.36
N VAL A 333 -14.67 -4.08 -8.21
CA VAL A 333 -15.30 -3.77 -6.93
C VAL A 333 -14.63 -2.53 -6.34
N VAL A 334 -15.42 -1.60 -5.79
CA VAL A 334 -14.93 -0.43 -5.07
C VAL A 334 -15.49 -0.42 -3.66
N TYR A 335 -14.61 -0.32 -2.67
CA TYR A 335 -14.96 -0.14 -1.26
C TYR A 335 -14.78 1.33 -0.87
N LEU A 336 -15.82 1.94 -0.30
CA LEU A 336 -15.90 3.38 -0.03
C LEU A 336 -15.61 3.71 1.43
N ASN A 337 -15.18 4.94 1.70
CA ASN A 337 -15.12 5.55 3.04
C ASN A 337 -14.23 4.76 4.02
N ASP A 338 -13.02 4.40 3.59
CA ASP A 338 -12.06 3.65 4.41
C ASP A 338 -12.63 2.33 4.97
N ALA A 339 -13.42 1.62 4.16
CA ALA A 339 -14.06 0.36 4.53
C ALA A 339 -13.07 -0.72 5.01
N PRO A 340 -13.51 -1.62 5.91
CA PRO A 340 -12.65 -2.71 6.37
C PRO A 340 -12.38 -3.74 5.26
N MET A 341 -11.36 -4.57 5.46
CA MET A 341 -10.93 -5.62 4.52
C MET A 341 -11.93 -6.78 4.41
N TRP A 342 -12.96 -6.83 5.26
CA TRP A 342 -13.98 -7.89 5.28
C TRP A 342 -14.67 -8.14 3.93
N GLY A 343 -14.85 -7.09 3.12
CA GLY A 343 -15.40 -7.23 1.77
C GLY A 343 -14.52 -8.10 0.87
N VAL A 344 -13.19 -7.93 0.97
CA VAL A 344 -12.20 -8.72 0.25
C VAL A 344 -12.13 -10.14 0.81
N VAL A 345 -12.20 -10.33 2.13
CA VAL A 345 -12.25 -11.67 2.72
C VAL A 345 -13.45 -12.46 2.20
N LYS A 346 -14.62 -11.81 2.09
CA LYS A 346 -15.82 -12.41 1.49
C LYS A 346 -15.60 -12.77 0.01
N LEU A 347 -15.01 -11.87 -0.77
CA LEU A 347 -14.70 -12.10 -2.17
C LEU A 347 -13.76 -13.30 -2.36
N VAL A 348 -12.66 -13.37 -1.61
CA VAL A 348 -11.72 -14.50 -1.63
C VAL A 348 -12.37 -15.80 -1.21
N SER A 349 -13.26 -15.75 -0.21
CA SER A 349 -14.01 -16.93 0.23
C SER A 349 -14.91 -17.47 -0.87
N GLN A 350 -15.57 -16.60 -1.64
CA GLN A 350 -16.37 -17.01 -2.79
C GLN A 350 -15.52 -17.63 -3.90
N MET A 351 -14.34 -17.07 -4.17
CA MET A 351 -13.38 -17.61 -5.14
C MET A 351 -12.80 -18.96 -4.71
N CYS A 352 -12.73 -19.25 -3.42
CA CYS A 352 -12.16 -20.50 -2.89
C CYS A 352 -13.22 -21.52 -2.40
N SER A 353 -14.51 -21.23 -2.59
CA SER A 353 -15.59 -22.12 -2.17
C SER A 353 -15.66 -23.36 -3.05
N THR A 354 -15.85 -24.53 -2.45
CA THR A 354 -16.18 -25.76 -3.19
C THR A 354 -17.68 -25.85 -3.34
N ASP A 355 -18.21 -25.90 -4.55
CA ASP A 355 -19.63 -26.19 -4.76
C ASP A 355 -19.94 -27.56 -4.14
N LYS A 356 -20.90 -27.60 -3.21
CA LYS A 356 -21.72 -28.80 -3.07
C LYS A 356 -22.58 -28.87 -4.32
N MET A 357 -22.04 -29.44 -5.39
CA MET A 357 -22.85 -29.85 -6.54
C MET A 357 -23.86 -30.89 -6.02
N SER A 358 -25.10 -30.45 -5.83
CA SER A 358 -26.26 -31.34 -5.83
C SER A 358 -26.27 -32.04 -7.19
N GLY A 359 -25.84 -33.30 -7.21
CA GLY A 359 -25.84 -34.12 -8.40
C GLY A 359 -27.26 -34.23 -8.98
N ASN A 360 -27.41 -33.85 -10.24
CA ASN A 360 -28.34 -34.45 -11.16
C ASN A 360 -27.83 -34.23 -12.61
N ASP A 361 -26.96 -35.16 -13.02
CA ASP A 361 -27.12 -36.01 -14.21
C ASP A 361 -27.61 -35.36 -15.51
N LYS A 362 -26.75 -35.26 -16.54
CA LYS A 362 -26.65 -36.29 -17.60
C LYS A 362 -25.70 -35.90 -18.73
N SER A 363 -24.94 -36.92 -19.14
CA SER A 363 -24.03 -36.99 -20.26
C SER A 363 -24.71 -37.08 -21.63
N SER A 364 -24.15 -36.37 -22.61
CA SER A 364 -24.08 -36.73 -24.05
C SER A 364 -23.06 -35.75 -24.66
N GLY A 365 -21.86 -36.11 -25.13
CA GLY A 365 -21.51 -37.20 -26.02
C GLY A 365 -21.80 -36.76 -27.46
N ILE A 366 -20.78 -36.30 -28.20
CA ILE A 366 -20.58 -36.45 -29.66
C ILE A 366 -19.21 -35.86 -30.08
N THR A 367 -18.66 -36.53 -31.08
CA THR A 367 -17.32 -36.62 -31.64
C THR A 367 -16.94 -35.58 -32.69
N GLY A 368 -15.63 -35.28 -32.79
CA GLY A 368 -14.82 -35.36 -34.02
C GLY A 368 -14.93 -34.26 -35.10
N GLY A 369 -13.78 -33.71 -35.51
CA GLY A 369 -13.64 -32.96 -36.77
C GLY A 369 -12.33 -32.18 -36.90
N ALA A 370 -11.32 -32.80 -37.50
CA ALA A 370 -10.07 -32.16 -37.92
C ALA A 370 -10.27 -31.29 -39.17
N GLY A 371 -9.56 -30.17 -39.26
CA GLY A 371 -9.50 -29.32 -40.45
C GLY A 371 -8.26 -28.42 -40.43
N ALA A 372 -7.28 -28.76 -41.26
CA ALA A 372 -6.05 -27.98 -41.49
C ALA A 372 -6.30 -26.83 -42.49
N ALA A 373 -5.65 -25.69 -42.29
CA ALA A 373 -5.43 -24.70 -43.35
C ALA A 373 -4.12 -23.91 -43.13
N LYS A 374 -3.54 -23.53 -44.26
CA LYS A 374 -2.16 -23.09 -44.55
C LYS A 374 -1.92 -21.61 -44.26
N ALA A 375 -0.65 -21.25 -44.02
CA ALA A 375 -0.07 -19.89 -43.99
C ALA A 375 -0.06 -19.21 -45.40
N PRO A 376 0.29 -17.91 -45.56
CA PRO A 376 1.66 -17.34 -45.37
C PRO A 376 1.63 -15.95 -44.66
N GLY A 377 2.68 -15.19 -44.31
CA GLY A 377 4.14 -15.19 -44.53
C GLY A 377 4.62 -13.71 -44.58
N SER A 378 5.83 -13.43 -44.04
CA SER A 378 6.66 -12.18 -44.15
C SER A 378 6.20 -10.91 -43.40
N GLY A 379 7.03 -10.02 -42.83
CA GLY A 379 8.49 -9.91 -42.71
C GLY A 379 8.93 -8.45 -42.37
N SER A 380 10.10 -8.30 -41.73
CA SER A 380 10.96 -7.09 -41.55
C SER A 380 10.50 -6.02 -40.53
N THR A 381 11.18 -5.81 -39.38
CA THR A 381 12.45 -5.10 -39.05
C THR A 381 12.41 -3.57 -39.18
N GLY A 382 12.68 -2.87 -38.07
CA GLY A 382 13.04 -1.44 -38.02
C GLY A 382 13.49 -1.04 -36.62
N SER A 383 14.70 -0.49 -36.53
CA SER A 383 15.54 -0.30 -35.34
C SER A 383 15.62 1.16 -34.85
N VAL A 384 15.75 1.32 -33.53
CA VAL A 384 16.60 2.25 -32.72
C VAL A 384 16.87 3.69 -33.19
N SER A 385 16.56 4.66 -32.31
CA SER A 385 17.39 5.84 -31.92
C SER A 385 16.59 6.67 -30.91
N GLY A 386 17.06 7.28 -29.83
CA GLY A 386 18.36 7.49 -29.20
C GLY A 386 18.10 8.51 -28.09
N PHE A 387 18.55 8.25 -26.86
CA PHE A 387 18.38 9.14 -25.71
C PHE A 387 19.46 10.22 -25.72
N ASP A 388 19.04 11.49 -25.62
CA ASP A 388 19.93 12.63 -25.40
C ASP A 388 19.76 13.12 -23.96
N SER A 389 20.79 12.88 -23.14
CA SER A 389 20.91 13.34 -21.76
C SER A 389 21.51 14.75 -21.75
N GLY A 390 20.65 15.77 -21.65
CA GLY A 390 21.06 17.18 -21.63
C GLY A 390 21.69 17.63 -20.31
N ALA A 391 22.93 17.22 -20.04
CA ALA A 391 23.81 17.93 -19.11
C ALA A 391 24.67 18.92 -19.92
N THR A 392 24.33 20.21 -19.87
CA THR A 392 25.13 21.26 -20.51
C THR A 392 26.24 21.75 -19.58
N LYS A 393 27.44 21.97 -20.13
CA LYS A 393 28.71 22.33 -19.45
C LYS A 393 28.73 23.67 -18.68
N ASP A 394 27.61 24.37 -18.56
CA ASP A 394 27.59 25.78 -18.13
C ASP A 394 27.07 26.00 -16.69
N GLY A 395 26.86 24.95 -15.89
CA GLY A 395 26.42 25.09 -14.48
C GLY A 395 25.04 25.73 -14.29
N THR A 396 24.24 25.81 -15.37
CA THR A 396 22.89 26.38 -15.37
C THR A 396 21.83 25.30 -15.65
N MET A 397 20.75 25.34 -14.88
CA MET A 397 19.58 24.47 -15.01
C MET A 397 18.36 25.26 -15.52
N LYS A 398 17.36 24.57 -16.05
CA LYS A 398 16.05 25.19 -16.33
C LYS A 398 15.41 25.59 -14.99
N ALA A 399 14.91 26.82 -14.90
CA ALA A 399 14.32 27.37 -13.70
C ALA A 399 12.97 26.69 -13.39
N PRO A 400 12.77 26.09 -12.22
CA PRO A 400 11.51 25.44 -11.89
C PRO A 400 10.32 26.42 -11.94
N GLY A 401 9.36 26.19 -12.83
CA GLY A 401 8.16 27.04 -12.95
C GLY A 401 8.30 28.27 -13.85
N GLN A 402 9.43 28.45 -14.53
CA GLN A 402 9.62 29.50 -15.53
C GLN A 402 10.39 28.97 -16.75
N ASP A 403 10.14 29.54 -17.93
CA ASP A 403 10.89 29.17 -19.14
C ASP A 403 12.18 30.00 -19.27
N VAL A 404 13.00 30.00 -18.21
CA VAL A 404 14.30 30.67 -18.13
C VAL A 404 15.34 29.71 -17.55
N ARG A 405 16.64 30.02 -17.66
CA ARG A 405 17.72 29.22 -17.03
C ARG A 405 18.29 29.95 -15.82
N ILE A 406 18.55 29.23 -14.73
CA ILE A 406 19.14 29.74 -13.48
C ILE A 406 20.42 28.97 -13.14
N SER A 407 21.27 29.55 -12.30
CA SER A 407 22.43 28.83 -11.74
C SER A 407 21.96 27.65 -10.89
N MET A 408 22.49 26.46 -11.18
CA MET A 408 22.17 25.24 -10.43
C MET A 408 22.70 25.33 -9.00
N GLU A 409 23.96 25.76 -8.82
CA GLU A 409 24.58 25.97 -7.51
C GLU A 409 23.84 27.04 -6.68
N GLY A 410 23.36 28.10 -7.33
CA GLY A 410 22.56 29.14 -6.68
C GLY A 410 21.20 28.64 -6.19
N PHE A 411 20.54 27.79 -6.98
CA PHE A 411 19.29 27.13 -6.59
C PHE A 411 19.52 26.13 -5.45
N GLU A 412 20.54 25.27 -5.56
CA GLU A 412 20.88 24.26 -4.55
C GLU A 412 21.24 24.86 -3.19
N LYS A 413 21.90 26.02 -3.17
CA LYS A 413 22.25 26.72 -1.92
C LYS A 413 21.06 27.33 -1.19
N ASN A 414 19.98 27.70 -1.88
CA ASN A 414 18.79 28.30 -1.25
C ASN A 414 17.50 28.12 -2.07
N PRO A 415 16.95 26.89 -2.15
CA PRO A 415 15.73 26.64 -2.91
C PRO A 415 14.53 27.43 -2.36
N ALA A 416 14.45 27.56 -1.03
CA ALA A 416 13.38 28.29 -0.35
C ALA A 416 13.40 29.81 -0.62
N GLY A 417 14.56 30.39 -0.91
CA GLY A 417 14.68 31.76 -1.39
C GLY A 417 14.10 31.92 -2.79
N TYR A 418 14.48 31.03 -3.70
CA TYR A 418 14.00 31.04 -5.09
C TYR A 418 12.47 31.01 -5.18
N PHE A 419 11.82 30.08 -4.48
CA PHE A 419 10.36 29.97 -4.53
C PHE A 419 9.63 31.11 -3.80
N ARG A 420 10.22 31.69 -2.74
CA ARG A 420 9.68 32.91 -2.11
C ARG A 420 9.69 34.11 -3.04
N ASP A 421 10.73 34.25 -3.85
CA ASP A 421 10.82 35.35 -4.81
C ASP A 421 9.93 35.11 -6.04
N LEU A 422 9.64 33.85 -6.36
CA LEU A 422 8.67 33.47 -7.39
C LEU A 422 7.23 33.87 -7.02
N GLN A 423 6.85 33.77 -5.74
CA GLN A 423 5.50 34.14 -5.25
C GLN A 423 5.29 35.66 -5.16
N LYS A 424 6.35 36.46 -5.28
CA LYS A 424 6.30 37.93 -5.25
C LYS A 424 6.23 38.58 -6.63
N LYS A 425 6.38 37.80 -7.70
CA LYS A 425 6.26 38.22 -9.10
C LYS A 425 4.95 37.69 -9.67
#